data_AF-A0A934L108-F1
#
_entry.id   AF-A0A934L108-F1
#
_cell.length_a   1.000
_cell.length_b   1.000
_cell.length_c   1.000
_cell.angle_alpha   90.00
_cell.angle_beta   90.00
_cell.angle_gamma   90.00
#
_symmetry.space_group_name_H-M   'P 1'
#
loop_
_entity.id
_entity.type
_entity.pdbx_description
1 polymer ?
#
loop_
_entity_poly.entity_id
_entity_poly.type
_entity_poly.pdbx_seq_one_letter_code
_entity_poly.pdbx_strand_id
1 'polypeptide(L)'
;MSPDRSMWFAAAALLAATVHGQDPATGTSAAGAKPGEKLDVAVLYAGEPDHPRTTDWKVFLEAHVRKVGVADIAHLKAADAEGFDVVVADTPPPFDGSGAYKARTVAKLPPDWDRATVALGYAAGSLLGDRKLKLDWL
;
A
#
# COMPACT_ATOMS: atom_id res chain seq x y z
N MET A 1 -11.18 12.48 59.01
CA MET A 1 -10.76 12.06 57.66
C MET A 1 -9.61 12.96 57.26
N SER A 2 -8.39 12.47 57.45
CA SER A 2 -7.15 13.15 57.08
C SER A 2 -6.51 12.39 55.90
N PRO A 3 -5.90 13.09 54.94
CA PRO A 3 -4.82 12.51 54.18
C PRO A 3 -3.47 12.94 54.76
N ASP A 4 -2.69 11.91 55.02
CA ASP A 4 -1.32 11.86 55.49
C ASP A 4 -0.36 12.62 54.57
N ARG A 5 0.51 13.44 55.17
CA ARG A 5 1.65 14.10 54.52
C ARG A 5 2.86 13.91 55.42
N SER A 6 3.49 12.75 55.25
CA SER A 6 4.82 12.45 55.74
C SER A 6 5.54 11.73 54.59
N MET A 7 6.80 11.91 54.27
CA MET A 7 7.92 12.71 54.74
C MET A 7 9.09 12.12 53.91
N TRP A 8 10.04 12.92 53.38
CA TRP A 8 11.39 12.39 53.22
C TRP A 8 12.16 12.85 51.98
N PHE A 9 13.05 13.83 52.13
CA PHE A 9 14.18 14.08 51.23
C PHE A 9 15.10 12.86 51.10
N ALA A 10 15.74 12.72 49.93
CA ALA A 10 17.20 12.73 49.75
C ALA A 10 17.69 11.69 48.73
N ALA A 11 18.50 12.18 47.78
CA ALA A 11 19.86 11.74 47.48
C ALA A 11 20.13 11.81 45.97
N ALA A 12 20.86 12.85 45.58
CA ALA A 12 21.65 12.83 44.37
C ALA A 12 22.78 11.80 44.55
N ALA A 13 22.86 10.82 43.66
CA ALA A 13 24.02 9.97 43.49
C ALA A 13 24.50 10.09 42.05
N LEU A 14 25.62 10.78 41.88
CA LEU A 14 26.45 10.76 40.69
C LEU A 14 27.10 9.38 40.59
N LEU A 15 26.89 8.62 39.51
CA LEU A 15 27.72 7.46 39.20
C LEU A 15 27.92 7.28 37.69
N ALA A 16 29.19 7.47 37.31
CA ALA A 16 29.95 6.92 36.19
C ALA A 16 29.20 6.50 34.90
N ALA A 17 29.56 7.18 33.81
CA ALA A 17 29.35 6.70 32.44
C ALA A 17 30.07 5.37 32.22
N THR A 18 29.31 4.30 31.98
CA THR A 18 29.79 3.13 31.25
C THR A 18 29.18 3.19 29.85
N VAL A 19 30.04 3.42 28.86
CA VAL A 19 29.73 3.18 27.45
C VAL A 19 29.34 1.70 27.30
N HIS A 20 28.05 1.43 27.18
CA HIS A 20 27.53 0.21 26.60
C HIS A 20 26.87 0.61 25.30
N GLY A 21 27.42 0.12 24.18
CA GLY A 21 26.81 0.28 22.88
C GLY A 21 25.39 -0.28 22.91
N GLN A 22 24.40 0.61 22.79
CA GLN A 22 23.06 0.21 22.42
C GLN A 22 23.07 -0.04 20.91
N ASP A 23 23.22 -1.31 20.54
CA ASP A 23 22.73 -1.78 19.25
C ASP A 23 21.22 -1.48 19.18
N PRO A 24 20.74 -0.78 18.13
CA PRO A 24 19.34 -0.46 18.02
C PRO A 24 18.53 -1.74 17.82
N ALA A 25 17.56 -1.89 18.73
CA ALA A 25 16.43 -2.79 18.69
C ALA A 25 16.12 -3.37 17.31
N THR A 26 16.23 -4.69 17.24
CA THR A 26 15.45 -5.65 16.45
C THR A 26 14.15 -5.08 15.87
N GLY A 27 14.25 -4.39 14.73
CA GLY A 27 13.21 -4.49 13.72
C GLY A 27 13.21 -5.93 13.24
N THR A 28 12.06 -6.61 13.33
CA THR A 28 11.87 -7.92 12.72
C THR A 28 12.17 -7.81 11.24
N SER A 29 13.40 -8.13 10.87
CA SER A 29 13.80 -8.39 9.49
C SER A 29 12.83 -9.44 8.98
N ALA A 30 12.09 -9.12 7.91
CA ALA A 30 11.32 -10.09 7.17
C ALA A 30 12.20 -11.33 6.99
N ALA A 31 11.77 -12.46 7.57
CA ALA A 31 12.42 -13.73 7.36
C ALA A 31 12.54 -13.91 5.85
N GLY A 32 13.78 -14.01 5.37
CA GLY A 32 14.09 -13.99 3.95
C GLY A 32 13.24 -15.01 3.22
N ALA A 33 12.39 -14.53 2.31
CA ALA A 33 11.67 -15.38 1.39
C ALA A 33 12.69 -16.29 0.70
N LYS A 34 12.51 -17.60 0.80
CA LYS A 34 13.39 -18.54 0.09
C LYS A 34 13.25 -18.28 -1.41
N PRO A 35 14.34 -18.32 -2.19
CA PRO A 35 14.25 -18.16 -3.64
C PRO A 35 13.22 -19.13 -4.24
N GLY A 36 12.18 -18.60 -4.87
CA GLY A 36 11.09 -19.38 -5.47
C GLY A 36 9.83 -19.57 -4.61
N GLU A 37 9.82 -19.13 -3.34
CA GLU A 37 8.61 -19.10 -2.52
C GLU A 37 7.74 -17.89 -2.89
N LYS A 38 6.47 -18.12 -3.22
CA LYS A 38 5.51 -17.04 -3.46
C LYS A 38 5.19 -16.33 -2.15
N LEU A 39 4.98 -15.02 -2.24
CA LEU A 39 4.45 -14.23 -1.14
C LEU A 39 3.04 -14.70 -0.78
N ASP A 40 2.77 -14.86 0.52
CA ASP A 40 1.43 -15.17 1.02
C ASP A 40 0.52 -13.93 0.99
N VAL A 41 0.22 -13.45 -0.22
CA VAL A 41 -0.61 -12.28 -0.51
C VAL A 41 -1.56 -12.62 -1.65
N ALA A 42 -2.82 -12.23 -1.51
CA ALA A 42 -3.82 -12.25 -2.57
C ALA A 42 -3.94 -10.85 -3.18
N VAL A 43 -3.66 -10.73 -4.48
CA VAL A 43 -3.68 -9.44 -5.20
C VAL A 43 -4.81 -9.43 -6.22
N LEU A 44 -5.65 -8.39 -6.17
CA LEU A 44 -6.54 -8.05 -7.29
C LEU A 44 -5.84 -7.00 -8.15
N TYR A 45 -5.50 -7.34 -9.39
CA TYR A 45 -5.02 -6.38 -10.37
C TYR A 45 -6.20 -5.83 -11.17
N ALA A 46 -6.59 -4.59 -10.90
CA ALA A 46 -7.60 -3.86 -11.65
C ALA A 46 -6.92 -3.07 -12.76
N GLY A 47 -7.08 -3.52 -14.00
CA GLY A 47 -6.47 -2.91 -15.19
C GLY A 47 -7.47 -2.79 -16.33
N GLU A 48 -6.98 -2.35 -17.49
CA GLU A 48 -7.79 -2.33 -18.70
C GLU A 48 -7.93 -3.74 -19.30
N PRO A 49 -9.16 -4.18 -19.63
CA PRO A 49 -9.37 -5.43 -20.36
C PRO A 49 -8.58 -5.46 -21.67
N ASP A 50 -8.05 -6.63 -22.02
CA ASP A 50 -7.32 -6.90 -23.27
C ASP A 50 -6.05 -6.06 -23.52
N HIS A 51 -5.65 -5.18 -22.60
CA HIS A 51 -4.43 -4.40 -22.72
C HIS A 51 -3.21 -5.29 -22.41
N PRO A 52 -2.12 -5.28 -23.22
CA PRO A 52 -0.94 -6.12 -23.00
C PRO A 52 -0.35 -5.99 -21.59
N ARG A 53 -0.26 -4.75 -21.09
CA ARG A 53 0.16 -4.44 -19.71
C ARG A 53 -0.62 -5.19 -18.63
N THR A 54 -1.93 -5.42 -18.80
CA THR A 54 -2.74 -6.19 -17.85
C THR A 54 -2.33 -7.65 -17.84
N THR A 55 -2.09 -8.23 -19.02
CA THR A 55 -1.57 -9.59 -19.15
C THR A 55 -0.18 -9.73 -18.54
N ASP A 56 0.72 -8.78 -18.82
CA ASP A 56 2.09 -8.80 -18.29
C ASP A 56 2.10 -8.76 -16.76
N TRP A 57 1.30 -7.86 -16.16
CA TRP A 57 1.16 -7.79 -14.70
C TRP A 57 0.54 -9.03 -14.11
N LYS A 58 -0.49 -9.60 -14.76
CA LYS A 58 -1.09 -10.86 -14.31
C LYS A 58 -0.04 -11.96 -14.26
N VAL A 59 0.73 -12.16 -15.34
CA VAL A 59 1.79 -13.19 -15.40
C VAL A 59 2.86 -12.95 -14.34
N PHE A 60 3.30 -11.70 -14.19
CA PHE A 60 4.27 -11.33 -13.17
C PHE A 60 3.76 -11.65 -11.76
N LEU A 61 2.54 -11.22 -11.41
CA LEU A 61 1.96 -11.45 -10.09
C LEU A 61 1.74 -12.94 -9.84
N GLU A 62 1.25 -13.69 -10.83
CA GLU A 62 1.02 -15.14 -10.70
C GLU A 62 2.30 -15.90 -10.36
N ALA A 63 3.46 -15.41 -10.80
CA ALA A 63 4.76 -15.99 -10.45
C ALA A 63 5.20 -15.68 -9.00
N HIS A 64 4.70 -14.58 -8.40
CA HIS A 64 5.24 -14.04 -7.14
C HIS A 64 4.27 -14.06 -5.95
N VAL A 65 2.96 -14.19 -6.14
CA VAL A 65 1.97 -14.10 -5.05
C VAL A 65 1.03 -15.30 -5.01
N ARG A 66 0.51 -15.63 -3.82
CA ARG A 66 -0.35 -16.79 -3.57
C ARG A 66 -1.59 -16.82 -4.48
N LYS A 67 -2.24 -15.67 -4.69
CA LYS A 67 -3.48 -15.57 -5.47
C LYS A 67 -3.51 -14.28 -6.28
N VAL A 68 -3.94 -14.38 -7.53
CA VAL A 68 -4.15 -13.23 -8.42
C VAL A 68 -5.57 -13.25 -8.96
N GLY A 69 -6.24 -12.10 -8.89
CA GLY A 69 -7.46 -11.80 -9.61
C GLY A 69 -7.21 -10.67 -10.60
N VAL A 70 -8.03 -10.60 -11.64
CA VAL A 70 -8.04 -9.47 -12.56
C VAL A 70 -9.44 -8.89 -12.62
N ALA A 71 -9.54 -7.56 -12.54
CA ALA A 71 -10.78 -6.82 -12.69
C ALA A 71 -10.62 -5.73 -13.75
N ASP A 72 -11.75 -5.30 -14.33
CA ASP A 72 -11.80 -4.12 -15.18
C ASP A 72 -11.82 -2.87 -14.29
N ILE A 73 -10.79 -2.05 -14.40
CA ILE A 73 -10.67 -0.81 -13.61
C ILE A 73 -11.78 0.21 -13.90
N ALA A 74 -12.40 0.17 -15.08
CA ALA A 74 -13.53 1.05 -15.40
C ALA A 74 -14.80 0.69 -14.61
N HIS A 75 -14.89 -0.54 -14.11
CA HIS A 75 -16.06 -1.09 -13.41
C HIS A 75 -15.75 -1.62 -12.00
N LEU A 76 -14.56 -1.31 -11.47
CA LEU A 76 -14.10 -1.79 -10.17
C LEU A 76 -15.06 -1.38 -9.05
N LYS A 77 -15.53 -2.36 -8.27
CA LYS A 77 -16.39 -2.20 -7.09
C LYS A 77 -15.83 -2.97 -5.90
N ALA A 78 -16.31 -2.64 -4.69
CA ALA A 78 -15.84 -3.25 -3.44
C ALA A 78 -15.97 -4.78 -3.43
N ALA A 79 -17.03 -5.31 -4.04
CA ALA A 79 -17.27 -6.75 -4.15
C ALA A 79 -16.18 -7.49 -4.95
N ASP A 80 -15.54 -6.84 -5.94
CA ASP A 80 -14.49 -7.49 -6.74
C ASP A 80 -13.21 -7.71 -5.91
N ALA A 81 -13.00 -6.88 -4.89
CA ALA A 81 -11.86 -6.93 -3.99
C ALA A 81 -12.08 -7.89 -2.80
N GLU A 82 -13.23 -8.55 -2.70
CA GLU A 82 -13.49 -9.53 -1.66
C GLU A 82 -12.55 -10.74 -1.77
N GLY A 83 -11.92 -11.11 -0.65
CA GLY A 83 -10.96 -12.20 -0.61
C GLY A 83 -9.62 -11.91 -1.30
N PHE A 84 -9.28 -10.62 -1.45
CA PHE A 84 -7.96 -10.11 -1.81
C PHE A 84 -7.44 -9.18 -0.71
N ASP A 85 -6.14 -9.20 -0.49
CA ASP A 85 -5.46 -8.43 0.55
C ASP A 85 -5.09 -7.02 0.04
N VAL A 86 -4.74 -6.92 -1.24
CA VAL A 86 -4.32 -5.68 -1.91
C VAL A 86 -4.98 -5.55 -3.27
N VAL A 87 -5.40 -4.34 -3.62
CA VAL A 87 -5.82 -3.96 -4.96
C VAL A 87 -4.71 -3.16 -5.64
N VAL A 88 -4.29 -3.57 -6.82
CA VAL A 88 -3.43 -2.76 -7.70
C VAL A 88 -4.34 -2.13 -8.74
N ALA A 89 -4.50 -0.81 -8.71
CA ALA A 89 -5.29 -0.07 -9.68
C ALA A 89 -4.35 0.59 -10.70
N ASP A 90 -4.43 0.18 -11.96
CA ASP A 90 -3.51 0.63 -13.00
C ASP A 90 -4.22 0.95 -14.31
N THR A 91 -3.84 2.07 -14.92
CA THR A 91 -4.12 2.34 -16.32
C THR A 91 -2.87 2.90 -17.01
N PRO A 92 -2.59 2.50 -18.26
CA PRO A 92 -1.58 3.16 -19.10
C PRO A 92 -1.82 4.67 -19.22
N PRO A 93 -0.80 5.43 -19.67
CA PRO A 93 -0.93 6.87 -19.90
C PRO A 93 -2.14 7.23 -20.79
N PRO A 94 -2.76 8.40 -20.58
CA PRO A 94 -3.94 8.83 -21.33
C PRO A 94 -3.57 9.45 -22.68
N PHE A 95 -2.49 8.99 -23.30
CA PHE A 95 -2.02 9.47 -24.59
C PHE A 95 -1.92 8.28 -25.54
N ASP A 96 -2.35 8.47 -26.79
CA ASP A 96 -2.19 7.46 -27.83
C ASP A 96 -0.80 7.55 -28.49
N GLY A 97 -0.54 6.69 -29.49
CA GLY A 97 0.74 6.66 -30.20
C GLY A 97 1.06 7.94 -30.99
N SER A 98 0.08 8.83 -31.21
CA SER A 98 0.28 10.15 -31.81
C SER A 98 0.58 11.25 -30.79
N GLY A 99 0.48 10.94 -29.50
CA GLY A 99 0.56 11.91 -28.41
C GLY A 99 -0.74 12.66 -28.12
N ALA A 100 -1.83 12.32 -28.82
CA ALA A 100 -3.14 12.91 -28.55
C ALA A 100 -3.70 12.39 -27.23
N TYR A 101 -4.34 13.28 -26.46
CA TYR A 101 -5.00 12.89 -25.21
C TYR A 101 -6.22 12.02 -25.51
N LYS A 102 -6.26 10.85 -24.89
CA LYS A 102 -7.37 9.90 -24.89
C LYS A 102 -7.74 9.60 -23.44
N ALA A 103 -8.85 10.17 -23.00
CA ALA A 103 -9.38 9.93 -21.66
C ALA A 103 -9.56 8.44 -21.43
N ARG A 104 -9.15 7.98 -20.24
CA ARG A 104 -9.33 6.61 -19.78
C ARG A 104 -10.30 6.61 -18.62
N THR A 105 -11.17 5.60 -18.57
CA THR A 105 -12.18 5.49 -17.52
C THR A 105 -11.59 4.72 -16.34
N VAL A 106 -11.66 5.34 -15.17
CA VAL A 106 -11.31 4.71 -13.88
C VAL A 106 -12.56 4.79 -13.02
N ALA A 107 -12.97 3.65 -12.44
CA ALA A 107 -14.14 3.62 -11.58
C ALA A 107 -13.96 4.56 -10.38
N LYS A 108 -15.02 5.29 -10.05
CA LYS A 108 -15.05 6.08 -8.82
C LYS A 108 -15.27 5.14 -7.64
N LEU A 109 -14.23 4.95 -6.84
CA LEU A 109 -14.31 4.12 -5.65
C LEU A 109 -15.25 4.75 -4.60
N PRO A 110 -16.00 3.94 -3.83
CA PRO A 110 -16.96 4.45 -2.86
C PRO A 110 -16.25 5.17 -1.69
N PRO A 111 -16.89 6.17 -1.05
CA PRO A 111 -16.24 6.98 -0.02
C PRO A 111 -15.64 6.18 1.14
N ASP A 112 -16.24 5.04 1.47
CA ASP A 112 -15.87 4.10 2.54
C ASP A 112 -14.93 2.97 2.09
N TRP A 113 -14.33 3.07 0.89
CA TRP A 113 -13.32 2.12 0.44
C TRP A 113 -12.16 2.01 1.43
N ASP A 114 -11.97 0.81 1.97
CA ASP A 114 -11.00 0.49 3.02
C ASP A 114 -9.90 -0.47 2.56
N ARG A 115 -9.94 -0.93 1.30
CA ARG A 115 -8.95 -1.88 0.77
C ARG A 115 -7.60 -1.21 0.57
N ALA A 116 -6.54 -1.88 1.01
CA ALA A 116 -5.17 -1.47 0.70
C ALA A 116 -5.00 -1.38 -0.82
N THR A 117 -4.63 -0.19 -1.32
CA THR A 117 -4.63 0.09 -2.76
C THR A 117 -3.29 0.66 -3.19
N VAL A 118 -2.66 0.02 -4.17
CA VAL A 118 -1.51 0.54 -4.90
C VAL A 118 -2.02 1.13 -6.20
N ALA A 119 -1.93 2.45 -6.35
CA ALA A 119 -2.37 3.13 -7.56
C ALA A 119 -1.18 3.43 -8.48
N LEU A 120 -1.28 3.04 -9.75
CA LEU A 120 -0.22 3.16 -10.75
C LEU A 120 -0.73 3.90 -12.00
N GLY A 121 0.22 4.48 -12.75
CA GLY A 121 -0.08 5.11 -14.05
C GLY A 121 -1.14 6.23 -13.96
N TYR A 122 -2.03 6.29 -14.95
CA TYR A 122 -3.08 7.30 -14.99
C TYR A 122 -4.18 7.07 -13.93
N ALA A 123 -4.35 5.84 -13.46
CA ALA A 123 -5.29 5.51 -12.38
C ALA A 123 -4.90 6.19 -11.07
N ALA A 124 -3.60 6.35 -10.79
CA ALA A 124 -3.13 7.06 -9.61
C ALA A 124 -3.64 8.52 -9.57
N GLY A 125 -3.47 9.26 -10.65
CA GLY A 125 -3.96 10.65 -10.74
C GLY A 125 -5.48 10.73 -10.58
N SER A 126 -6.20 9.82 -11.24
CA SER A 126 -7.67 9.78 -11.18
C SER A 126 -8.19 9.47 -9.77
N LEU A 127 -7.71 8.39 -9.15
CA LEU A 127 -8.18 7.96 -7.83
C LEU A 127 -7.83 8.95 -6.73
N LEU A 128 -6.60 9.47 -6.73
CA LEU A 128 -6.14 10.40 -5.70
C LEU A 128 -6.81 11.77 -5.88
N GLY A 129 -7.05 12.21 -7.13
CA GLY A 129 -7.82 13.41 -7.44
C GLY A 129 -9.27 13.32 -6.99
N ASP A 130 -9.95 12.20 -7.25
CA ASP A 130 -11.32 11.94 -6.80
C ASP A 130 -11.46 11.97 -5.28
N ARG A 131 -10.42 11.51 -4.57
CA ARG A 131 -10.32 11.51 -3.11
C ARG A 131 -9.91 12.87 -2.54
N LYS A 132 -9.63 13.86 -3.40
CA LYS A 132 -9.12 15.19 -3.02
C LYS A 132 -7.86 15.12 -2.17
N LEU A 133 -7.01 14.13 -2.43
CA LEU A 133 -5.72 14.00 -1.77
C LEU A 133 -4.75 14.99 -2.41
N LYS A 134 -3.91 15.62 -1.59
CA LYS A 134 -2.84 16.49 -2.07
C LYS A 134 -1.83 15.63 -2.85
N LEU A 135 -1.69 15.90 -4.14
CA LEU A 135 -0.91 15.09 -5.09
C LEU A 135 0.49 15.63 -5.38
N ASP A 136 0.66 16.94 -5.23
CA ASP A 136 1.93 17.63 -5.39
C ASP A 136 2.12 18.61 -4.24
N TRP A 137 3.24 19.32 -4.23
CA TRP A 137 3.52 20.32 -3.20
C TRP A 137 2.96 21.70 -3.53
N LEU A 138 2.32 21.86 -4.69
CA LEU A 138 1.83 23.14 -5.20
C LEU A 138 0.36 23.39 -4.80
#